data_AF-A0A5S4GSI1-F1
#
_entry.id   AF-A0A5S4GSI1-F1
#
_cell.length_a   1.000
_cell.length_b   1.000
_cell.length_c   1.000
_cell.angle_alpha   90.00
_cell.angle_beta   90.00
_cell.angle_gamma   90.00
#
_symmetry.space_group_name_H-M   'P 1'
#
loop_
_entity.id
_entity.type
_entity.pdbx_description
1 polymer ?
#
loop_
_entity_poly.entity_id
_entity_poly.type
_entity_poly.pdbx_seq_one_letter_code
_entity_poly.pdbx_strand_id
1 'polypeptide(L)'
;MAKATNDAHLWASMISPIKAAGVREAETLARVLVAVVRREQVPSGAHFGPGDDIPYDVTTVSDLDGDIWQRQSSDPASTQRDHWRMRDHDPDEHEGVAAGVYLTPHLLTAYGPVTAVQPKAR
;
A
#
# COMPACT_ATOMS: atom_id res chain seq x y z
N MET A 1 -16.88 -10.45 -12.18
CA MET A 1 -15.78 -10.06 -11.27
C MET A 1 -15.73 -8.56 -11.27
N ALA A 2 -15.98 -7.90 -10.14
CA ALA A 2 -15.77 -6.45 -10.06
C ALA A 2 -14.28 -6.21 -10.31
N LYS A 3 -13.96 -5.41 -11.33
CA LYS A 3 -12.60 -4.95 -11.60
C LYS A 3 -12.11 -4.34 -10.28
N ALA A 4 -11.05 -4.88 -9.68
CA ALA A 4 -10.48 -4.31 -8.47
C ALA A 4 -10.26 -2.82 -8.76
N THR A 5 -10.87 -1.97 -7.94
CA THR A 5 -10.82 -0.52 -8.12
C THR A 5 -9.35 -0.11 -7.91
N ASN A 6 -8.60 0.02 -9.00
CA ASN A 6 -7.24 0.53 -8.98
C ASN A 6 -7.33 2.02 -8.60
N ASP A 7 -6.63 2.39 -7.52
CA ASP A 7 -6.67 3.73 -6.94
C ASP A 7 -5.60 4.67 -7.53
N ALA A 8 -4.84 4.22 -8.54
CA ALA A 8 -3.89 5.06 -9.27
C ALA A 8 -4.57 6.32 -9.84
N HIS A 9 -5.83 6.22 -10.27
CA HIS A 9 -6.60 7.39 -10.72
C HIS A 9 -6.89 8.36 -9.58
N LEU A 10 -7.27 7.84 -8.40
CA LEU A 10 -7.53 8.67 -7.22
C LEU A 10 -6.22 9.34 -6.75
N TRP A 11 -5.13 8.58 -6.66
CA TRP A 11 -3.81 9.11 -6.34
C TRP A 11 -3.35 10.17 -7.34
N ALA A 12 -3.48 9.91 -8.65
CA ALA A 12 -3.15 10.86 -9.70
C ALA A 12 -3.96 12.17 -9.57
N SER A 13 -5.24 12.08 -9.21
CA SER A 13 -6.09 13.26 -8.99
C SER A 13 -5.66 14.10 -7.77
N MET A 14 -5.05 13.47 -6.76
CA MET A 14 -4.57 14.13 -5.55
C MET A 14 -3.16 14.70 -5.71
N ILE A 15 -2.24 13.97 -6.34
CA ILE A 15 -0.82 14.35 -6.39
C ILE A 15 -0.58 15.60 -7.24
N SER A 16 -1.31 15.78 -8.35
CA SER A 16 -1.15 16.93 -9.24
C SER A 16 -1.36 18.29 -8.55
N PRO A 17 -2.49 18.55 -7.86
CA PRO A 17 -2.67 19.82 -7.15
C PRO A 17 -1.69 19.99 -5.98
N ILE A 18 -1.31 18.92 -5.28
CA ILE A 18 -0.34 18.98 -4.18
C ILE A 18 1.06 19.38 -4.70
N LYS A 19 1.50 18.80 -5.82
CA LYS A 19 2.74 19.18 -6.50
C LYS A 19 2.68 20.63 -6.98
N ALA A 20 1.55 21.08 -7.55
CA ALA A 20 1.37 22.45 -7.99
C ALA A 20 1.46 23.48 -6.84
N ALA A 21 1.09 23.08 -5.62
CA ALA A 21 1.25 23.90 -4.41
C ALA A 21 2.68 23.95 -3.85
N GLY A 22 3.64 23.24 -4.46
CA GLY A 22 5.06 23.26 -4.05
C GLY A 22 5.37 22.40 -2.82
N VAL A 23 4.52 21.43 -2.48
CA VAL A 23 4.76 20.51 -1.34
C VAL A 23 5.87 19.53 -1.71
N ARG A 24 6.97 19.52 -0.93
CA ARG A 24 8.13 18.64 -1.17
C ARG A 24 7.80 17.15 -1.13
N GLU A 25 6.96 16.73 -0.20
CA GLU A 25 6.56 15.32 0.00
C GLU A 25 5.19 15.02 -0.60
N ALA A 26 4.92 15.60 -1.78
CA ALA A 26 3.60 15.52 -2.40
C ALA A 26 3.10 14.08 -2.60
N GLU A 27 4.00 13.15 -2.92
CA GLU A 27 3.63 11.75 -3.18
C GLU A 27 3.21 11.05 -1.90
N THR A 28 4.01 11.18 -0.84
CA THR A 28 3.71 10.66 0.50
C THR A 28 2.39 11.23 1.01
N LEU A 29 2.19 12.54 0.89
CA LEU A 29 0.95 13.19 1.31
C LEU A 29 -0.27 12.69 0.51
N ALA A 30 -0.15 12.55 -0.82
CA ALA A 30 -1.22 11.99 -1.64
C ALA A 30 -1.57 10.56 -1.20
N ARG A 31 -0.57 9.73 -0.90
CA ARG A 31 -0.77 8.36 -0.41
C ARG A 31 -1.47 8.33 0.96
N VAL A 32 -1.11 9.24 1.88
CA VAL A 32 -1.81 9.41 3.16
C VAL A 32 -3.28 9.75 2.93
N LEU A 33 -3.56 10.71 2.04
CA LEU A 33 -4.94 11.13 1.73
C LEU A 33 -5.77 10.02 1.09
N VAL A 34 -5.19 9.20 0.20
CA VAL A 34 -5.89 8.03 -0.35
C VAL A 34 -6.23 7.03 0.76
N ALA A 35 -5.32 6.78 1.72
CA ALA A 35 -5.62 5.92 2.88
C ALA A 35 -6.80 6.46 3.71
N VAL A 36 -6.85 7.78 3.94
CA VAL A 36 -7.98 8.43 4.62
C VAL A 36 -9.28 8.21 3.84
N VAL A 37 -9.29 8.45 2.53
CA VAL A 37 -10.49 8.23 1.69
C VAL A 37 -10.95 6.78 1.74
N ARG A 38 -10.02 5.80 1.67
CA ARG A 38 -10.36 4.37 1.77
C ARG A 38 -11.04 4.02 3.09
N ARG A 39 -10.55 4.55 4.21
CA ARG A 39 -11.16 4.31 5.55
C ARG A 39 -12.57 4.85 5.65
N GLU A 40 -12.83 6.00 5.02
CA GLU A 40 -14.18 6.59 4.99
C GLU A 40 -15.12 5.82 4.06
N GLN A 41 -14.65 5.38 2.89
CA GLN A 41 -15.48 4.69 1.89
C GLN A 41 -15.73 3.22 2.21
N VAL A 42 -14.76 2.56 2.84
CA VAL A 42 -14.84 1.14 3.22
C VAL A 42 -14.40 0.98 4.68
N PRO A 43 -15.22 1.41 5.66
CA PRO A 43 -14.84 1.37 7.08
C PRO A 43 -14.55 -0.03 7.62
N SER A 44 -15.08 -1.07 6.96
CA SER A 44 -14.81 -2.47 7.29
C SER A 44 -13.47 -2.99 6.78
N GLY A 45 -12.78 -2.23 5.92
CA GLY A 45 -11.47 -2.59 5.38
C GLY A 45 -10.34 -2.09 6.27
N ALA A 46 -9.31 -2.92 6.47
CA ALA A 46 -8.09 -2.49 7.14
C ALA A 46 -7.17 -1.83 6.10
N HIS A 47 -7.12 -0.49 6.12
CA HIS A 47 -6.37 0.33 5.19
C HIS A 47 -5.23 1.05 5.90
N PHE A 48 -4.04 1.03 5.29
CA PHE A 48 -2.80 1.58 5.86
C PHE A 48 -2.12 2.49 4.85
N GLY A 49 -1.74 3.69 5.26
CA GLY A 49 -0.95 4.65 4.50
C GLY A 49 0.40 4.92 5.17
N PRO A 50 1.23 5.80 4.59
CA PRO A 50 2.49 6.21 5.19
C PRO A 50 2.35 6.63 6.65
N GLY A 51 3.21 6.10 7.53
CA GLY A 51 3.22 6.38 8.97
C GLY A 51 2.39 5.41 9.82
N ASP A 52 1.57 4.55 9.23
CA ASP A 52 0.80 3.56 9.97
C ASP A 52 1.63 2.33 10.36
N ASP A 53 1.19 1.67 11.43
CA ASP A 53 1.55 0.30 11.76
C ASP A 53 0.63 -0.68 11.03
N ILE A 54 1.21 -1.74 10.44
CA ILE A 54 0.44 -2.87 9.91
C ILE A 54 0.46 -4.00 10.96
N PRO A 55 -0.69 -4.36 11.57
CA PRO A 55 -0.79 -5.44 12.55
C PRO A 55 -0.18 -6.75 12.05
N TYR A 56 0.45 -7.51 12.95
CA TYR A 56 1.19 -8.73 12.61
C TYR A 56 0.33 -9.81 11.93
N ASP A 57 -0.95 -9.90 12.28
CA ASP A 57 -1.93 -10.81 11.70
C ASP A 57 -2.29 -10.48 10.24
N VAL A 58 -1.97 -9.28 9.77
CA VAL A 58 -2.07 -8.90 8.36
C VAL A 58 -0.81 -9.37 7.64
N THR A 59 -0.92 -10.50 6.96
CA THR A 59 0.21 -11.14 6.25
C THR A 59 0.23 -10.86 4.74
N THR A 60 -0.88 -10.37 4.19
CA THR A 60 -1.02 -10.05 2.76
C THR A 60 -1.74 -8.72 2.60
N VAL A 61 -1.21 -7.85 1.75
CA VAL A 61 -1.83 -6.55 1.43
C VAL A 61 -1.82 -6.32 -0.09
N SER A 62 -2.77 -5.52 -0.58
CA SER A 62 -2.79 -5.03 -1.96
C SER A 62 -2.52 -3.53 -1.99
N ASP A 63 -1.69 -3.06 -2.90
CA ASP A 63 -1.35 -1.63 -3.00
C ASP A 63 -2.37 -0.81 -3.83
N LEU A 64 -1.95 0.35 -4.36
CA LEU A 64 -2.78 1.22 -5.20
C LEU A 64 -3.09 0.61 -6.56
N ASP A 65 -2.13 -0.13 -7.12
CA ASP A 65 -2.20 -0.69 -8.47
C ASP A 65 -2.89 -2.06 -8.48
N GLY A 66 -3.01 -2.66 -7.29
CA GLY A 66 -3.64 -3.96 -7.08
C GLY A 66 -2.62 -5.07 -6.87
N ASP A 67 -1.33 -4.73 -6.81
CA ASP A 67 -0.26 -5.70 -6.65
C ASP A 67 -0.26 -6.24 -5.23
N ILE A 68 -0.01 -7.55 -5.14
CA ILE A 68 -0.10 -8.28 -3.88
C ILE A 68 1.27 -8.36 -3.23
N TRP A 69 1.35 -7.85 -2.01
CA TRP A 69 2.55 -7.89 -1.17
C TRP A 69 2.37 -8.90 -0.03
N GLN A 70 3.40 -9.72 0.20
CA GLN A 70 3.43 -10.75 1.23
C GLN A 70 4.48 -10.45 2.30
N ARG A 71 4.04 -10.47 3.55
CA ARG A 71 4.89 -10.36 4.74
C ARG A 71 5.81 -11.58 4.85
N GLN A 72 7.06 -11.34 5.21
CA GLN A 72 8.10 -12.36 5.39
C GLN A 72 8.55 -12.54 6.85
N SER A 73 8.18 -11.64 7.77
CA SER A 73 8.63 -11.73 9.17
C SER A 73 7.87 -12.79 9.96
N SER A 74 8.53 -13.30 11.00
CA SER A 74 8.00 -14.23 11.99
C SER A 74 7.96 -13.65 13.42
N ASP A 75 8.25 -12.35 13.60
CA ASP A 75 8.29 -11.70 14.92
C ASP A 75 7.11 -10.73 15.14
N PRO A 76 6.15 -11.07 16.01
CA PRO A 76 5.03 -10.20 16.37
C PRO A 76 5.41 -8.85 17.00
N ALA A 77 6.61 -8.75 17.59
CA ALA A 77 7.05 -7.54 18.30
C ALA A 77 7.68 -6.47 17.38
N SER A 78 7.84 -6.74 16.08
CA SER A 78 8.60 -5.87 15.17
C SER A 78 7.87 -5.51 13.87
N THR A 79 6.60 -5.11 13.98
CA THR A 79 5.71 -4.76 12.84
C THR A 79 6.29 -3.77 11.83
N GLN A 80 7.12 -2.83 12.31
CA GLN A 80 7.80 -1.82 11.48
C GLN A 80 9.06 -2.35 10.77
N ARG A 81 9.66 -3.44 11.28
CA ARG A 81 10.81 -4.12 10.66
C ARG A 81 10.39 -5.30 9.79
N ASP A 82 9.09 -5.45 9.57
CA ASP A 82 8.56 -6.45 8.67
C ASP A 82 9.02 -6.24 7.25
N HIS A 83 9.42 -7.34 6.64
CA HIS A 83 9.86 -7.40 5.28
C HIS A 83 8.70 -7.82 4.39
N TRP A 84 8.51 -7.12 3.28
CA TRP A 84 7.46 -7.37 2.31
C TRP A 84 8.07 -7.62 0.94
N ARG A 85 7.46 -8.56 0.20
CA ARG A 85 7.81 -8.87 -1.19
C ARG A 85 6.55 -8.93 -2.04
N MET A 86 6.62 -8.41 -3.26
CA MET A 86 5.57 -8.58 -4.26
C MET A 86 5.49 -10.07 -4.65
N ARG A 87 4.29 -10.66 -4.61
CA ARG A 87 4.08 -12.11 -4.79
C ARG A 87 4.33 -12.57 -6.22
N ASP A 88 3.77 -11.83 -7.17
CA ASP A 88 3.70 -12.20 -8.58
C ASP A 88 4.46 -11.18 -9.44
N HIS A 89 5.67 -10.79 -9.01
CA HIS A 89 6.48 -9.80 -9.73
C HIS A 89 6.75 -10.26 -11.16
N ASP A 90 6.29 -9.46 -12.12
CA ASP A 90 6.52 -9.60 -13.55
C ASP A 90 7.40 -8.44 -14.05
N PRO A 91 8.62 -8.69 -14.57
CA PRO A 91 9.51 -7.63 -15.04
C PRO A 91 9.00 -6.89 -16.29
N ASP A 92 8.03 -7.46 -17.02
CA ASP A 92 7.41 -6.80 -18.18
C ASP A 92 6.30 -5.83 -17.73
N GLU A 93 5.71 -6.04 -16.54
CA GLU A 93 4.62 -5.22 -16.00
C GLU A 93 5.06 -4.30 -14.84
N HIS A 94 6.16 -4.62 -14.14
CA HIS A 94 6.60 -3.92 -12.93
C HIS A 94 8.02 -3.38 -13.06
N GLU A 95 8.30 -2.27 -12.37
CA GLU A 95 9.65 -1.72 -12.28
C GLU A 95 10.60 -2.68 -11.53
N GLY A 96 11.86 -2.76 -11.96
CA GLY A 96 12.82 -3.72 -11.39
C GLY A 96 13.08 -3.54 -9.89
N VAL A 97 12.86 -2.34 -9.34
CA VAL A 97 12.95 -2.11 -7.89
C VAL A 97 11.88 -2.87 -7.11
N ALA A 98 10.70 -3.11 -7.69
CA ALA A 98 9.59 -3.83 -7.07
C ALA A 98 9.91 -5.31 -6.77
N ALA A 99 10.94 -5.89 -7.41
CA ALA A 99 11.47 -7.21 -7.07
C ALA A 99 12.17 -7.26 -5.69
N GLY A 100 12.41 -6.10 -5.07
CA GLY A 100 13.12 -5.95 -3.82
C GLY A 100 12.38 -6.43 -2.57
N VAL A 101 13.01 -6.18 -1.42
CA VAL A 101 12.41 -6.41 -0.09
C VAL A 101 12.24 -5.09 0.61
N TYR A 102 11.03 -4.84 1.10
CA TYR A 102 10.66 -3.55 1.66
C TYR A 102 10.29 -3.65 3.13
N LEU A 103 10.81 -2.74 3.95
CA LEU A 103 10.32 -2.54 5.30
C LEU A 103 8.97 -1.84 5.28
N THR A 104 8.10 -2.11 6.26
CA THR A 104 6.75 -1.51 6.35
C THR A 104 6.70 0.00 6.03
N PRO A 105 7.53 0.89 6.64
CA PRO A 105 7.54 2.31 6.29
C PRO A 105 7.83 2.60 4.82
N HIS A 106 8.78 1.84 4.25
CA HIS A 106 9.24 2.03 2.88
C HIS A 106 8.19 1.52 1.89
N LEU A 107 7.58 0.37 2.17
CA LEU A 107 6.45 -0.14 1.40
C LEU A 107 5.33 0.90 1.33
N LEU A 108 4.91 1.44 2.49
CA LEU A 108 3.79 2.37 2.56
C LEU A 108 4.09 3.70 1.85
N THR A 109 5.34 4.15 1.87
CA THR A 109 5.77 5.38 1.19
C THR A 109 5.94 5.19 -0.31
N ALA A 110 6.52 4.07 -0.75
CA ALA A 110 6.84 3.82 -2.16
C ALA A 110 5.64 3.28 -2.95
N TYR A 111 4.86 2.37 -2.38
CA TYR A 111 3.77 1.66 -3.07
C TYR A 111 2.40 1.86 -2.40
N GLY A 112 2.36 2.16 -1.10
CA GLY A 112 1.12 2.34 -0.37
C GLY A 112 0.27 3.55 -0.82
N PRO A 113 -0.92 3.78 -0.27
CA PRO A 113 -1.56 3.01 0.77
C PRO A 113 -1.88 1.59 0.31
N VAL A 114 -1.86 0.69 1.28
CA VAL A 114 -2.16 -0.72 1.09
C VAL A 114 -3.43 -1.10 1.84
N THR A 115 -4.08 -2.15 1.39
CA THR A 115 -5.29 -2.70 2.00
C THR A 115 -5.05 -4.15 2.39
N ALA A 116 -5.41 -4.55 3.60
CA ALA A 116 -5.34 -5.95 4.01
C ALA A 116 -6.18 -6.83 3.08
N VAL A 117 -5.57 -7.87 2.54
CA VAL A 117 -6.29 -8.90 1.80
C VAL A 117 -6.84 -9.88 2.83
N GLN A 118 -8.12 -9.75 3.15
CA GLN A 118 -8.78 -10.72 4.03
C GLN A 118 -8.73 -12.12 3.38
N PRO A 119 -8.39 -13.18 4.14
CA PRO A 119 -8.61 -14.53 3.64
C PRO A 119 -10.09 -14.68 3.33
N LYS A 120 -10.44 -15.17 2.12
CA LYS A 120 -11.82 -15.53 1.82
C LYS A 120 -12.30 -16.49 2.90
N ALA A 121 -13.33 -16.09 3.64
CA ALA A 121 -14.05 -17.00 4.53
C ALA A 121 -14.45 -18.22 3.68
N ARG A 122 -13.99 -19.40 4.11
CA ARG A 122 -14.33 -20.67 3.48
C ARG A 122 -15.76 -21.05 3.83
#